data_AF-A0A1I2U0I9-F1
#
_entry.id   AF-A0A1I2U0I9-F1
#
_cell.length_a   1.000
_cell.length_b   1.000
_cell.length_c   1.000
_cell.angle_alpha   90.00
_cell.angle_beta   90.00
_cell.angle_gamma   90.00
#
_symmetry.space_group_name_H-M   'P 1'
#
loop_
_entity.id
_entity.type
_entity.pdbx_description
1 polymer ?
#
loop_
_entity_poly.entity_id
_entity_poly.type
_entity_poly.pdbx_seq_one_letter_code
_entity_poly.pdbx_strand_id
1 'polypeptide(L)'
;MSCTNKKYLSLMNKVLDEEATEREKHELYEHLDSCNECRVHFNELTYSTELLRRLAHPQLSAAFTKSVLDQLPAEKRHVILRWGSRHPVLTAVAICAVPMSLVVIGARHQTRDKNDYVLVNVSGDQT
;
A
#
# COMPACT_ATOMS: atom_id res chain seq x y z
N MET A 1 22.66 -45.83 -7.30
CA MET A 1 22.50 -46.07 -5.85
C MET A 1 21.96 -44.77 -5.32
N SER A 2 20.67 -44.78 -5.00
CA SER A 2 19.85 -43.59 -4.72
C SER A 2 20.52 -42.64 -3.73
N CYS A 3 20.95 -41.48 -4.21
CA CYS A 3 21.41 -40.43 -3.32
C CYS A 3 20.22 -39.81 -2.58
N THR A 4 19.91 -40.32 -1.40
CA THR A 4 18.77 -39.91 -0.56
C THR A 4 19.23 -38.95 0.54
N ASN A 5 20.10 -38.00 0.23
CA ASN A 5 20.59 -37.06 1.23
C ASN A 5 19.76 -35.76 1.18
N LYS A 6 18.88 -35.60 2.17
CA LYS A 6 18.00 -34.43 2.32
C LYS A 6 18.77 -33.10 2.37
N LYS A 7 20.04 -33.11 2.79
CA LYS A 7 20.89 -31.91 2.84
C LYS A 7 21.10 -31.33 1.44
N TYR A 8 21.50 -32.16 0.48
CA TYR A 8 21.77 -31.70 -0.89
C TYR A 8 20.49 -31.29 -1.59
N LEU A 9 19.36 -31.94 -1.32
CA LEU A 9 18.06 -31.55 -1.86
C LEU A 9 17.64 -30.15 -1.36
N SER A 10 17.90 -29.85 -0.08
CA SER A 10 17.70 -28.49 0.46
C SER A 10 18.67 -27.47 -0.16
N LEU A 11 19.93 -27.84 -0.38
CA LEU A 11 20.92 -26.98 -1.01
C LEU A 11 20.57 -26.68 -2.47
N MET A 12 20.07 -27.67 -3.22
CA MET A 12 19.60 -27.47 -4.60
C MET A 12 18.52 -26.40 -4.66
N ASN A 13 17.48 -26.50 -3.81
CA ASN A 13 16.41 -25.51 -3.77
C ASN A 13 16.92 -24.11 -3.39
N LYS A 14 17.74 -24.00 -2.33
CA LYS A 14 18.36 -22.72 -1.96
C LYS A 14 19.17 -22.08 -3.10
N VAL A 15 19.84 -22.89 -3.92
CA VAL A 15 20.59 -22.39 -5.08
C VAL A 15 19.65 -21.94 -6.19
N LEU A 16 18.57 -22.67 -6.46
CA LEU A 16 17.54 -22.28 -7.43
C LEU A 16 16.79 -21.00 -7.02
N ASP A 17 16.59 -20.81 -5.72
CA ASP A 17 15.91 -19.64 -5.13
C ASP A 17 16.87 -18.44 -4.93
N GLU A 18 18.15 -18.57 -5.32
CA GLU A 18 19.20 -17.55 -5.15
C GLU A 18 19.48 -17.16 -3.68
N GLU A 19 19.09 -18.00 -2.72
CA GLU A 19 19.27 -17.80 -1.26
C GLU A 19 20.54 -18.47 -0.70
N ALA A 20 21.19 -19.33 -1.49
CA ALA A 20 22.38 -20.05 -1.06
C ALA A 20 23.62 -19.15 -0.92
N THR A 21 24.37 -19.34 0.17
CA THR A 21 25.68 -18.72 0.35
C THR A 21 26.74 -19.34 -0.57
N GLU A 22 27.85 -18.63 -0.81
CA GLU A 22 28.94 -19.13 -1.68
C GLU A 22 29.55 -20.46 -1.18
N ARG A 23 29.59 -20.67 0.14
CA ARG A 23 30.06 -21.93 0.75
C ARG A 23 29.10 -23.08 0.44
N GLU A 24 27.80 -22.83 0.56
CA GLU A 24 26.74 -23.80 0.26
C GLU A 24 26.70 -24.15 -1.23
N LYS A 25 26.91 -23.16 -2.11
CA LYS A 25 27.06 -23.40 -3.56
C LYS A 25 28.24 -24.32 -3.84
N HIS A 26 29.41 -24.03 -3.27
CA HIS A 26 30.60 -24.86 -3.48
C HIS A 26 30.38 -26.30 -2.99
N GLU A 27 29.80 -26.47 -1.81
CA GLU A 27 29.46 -27.79 -1.27
C GLU A 27 28.48 -28.56 -2.17
N LEU A 28 27.49 -27.88 -2.75
CA LEU A 28 26.58 -28.49 -3.70
C LEU A 28 27.32 -28.94 -4.96
N TYR A 29 28.12 -28.05 -5.58
CA TYR A 29 28.83 -28.37 -6.82
C TYR A 29 29.82 -29.53 -6.67
N GLU A 30 30.51 -29.63 -5.54
CA GLU A 30 31.37 -30.77 -5.22
C GLU A 30 30.58 -32.10 -5.18
N HIS A 31 29.36 -32.05 -4.63
CA HIS A 31 28.48 -33.21 -4.62
C HIS A 31 27.95 -33.58 -6.02
N LEU A 32 27.63 -32.59 -6.86
CA LEU A 32 27.16 -32.81 -8.24
C LEU A 32 28.25 -33.41 -9.14
N ASP A 33 29.53 -33.16 -8.83
CA ASP A 33 30.66 -33.75 -9.56
C ASP A 33 30.81 -35.24 -9.22
N SER A 34 30.67 -35.60 -7.94
CA SER A 34 30.76 -36.98 -7.46
C SER A 34 29.50 -37.82 -7.69
N CYS A 35 28.31 -37.21 -7.77
CA CYS A 35 27.03 -37.93 -7.88
C CYS A 35 26.25 -37.58 -9.17
N ASN A 36 26.24 -38.51 -10.13
CA ASN A 36 25.52 -38.33 -11.39
C ASN A 36 23.98 -38.25 -11.21
N GLU A 37 23.40 -39.01 -10.28
CA GLU A 37 21.94 -38.98 -10.05
C GLU A 37 21.46 -37.60 -9.60
N CYS A 38 22.16 -37.00 -8.62
CA CYS A 38 21.87 -35.64 -8.15
C CYS A 38 22.09 -34.57 -9.22
N ARG A 39 23.11 -34.74 -10.08
CA ARG A 39 23.37 -33.84 -11.21
C ARG A 39 22.24 -33.85 -12.23
N VAL A 40 21.75 -35.03 -12.60
CA VAL A 40 20.62 -35.16 -13.52
C VAL A 40 19.37 -34.50 -12.92
N HIS A 41 19.06 -34.78 -11.66
CA HIS A 41 17.91 -34.19 -10.98
C HIS A 41 17.98 -32.66 -10.89
N PHE A 42 19.15 -32.11 -10.54
CA PHE A 42 19.36 -30.66 -10.50
C PHE A 42 19.13 -30.01 -11.87
N ASN A 43 19.65 -30.63 -12.93
CA ASN A 43 19.49 -30.13 -14.29
C ASN A 43 18.03 -30.15 -14.76
N GLU A 44 17.27 -31.19 -14.42
CA GLU A 44 15.82 -31.27 -14.69
C GLU A 44 15.04 -30.14 -13.98
N LEU A 45 15.40 -29.85 -12.72
CA LEU A 45 14.82 -28.74 -11.97
C LEU A 45 15.16 -27.39 -12.61
N THR A 46 16.43 -27.14 -12.94
CA THR A 46 16.87 -25.89 -13.59
C THR A 46 16.20 -25.68 -14.95
N TYR A 47 16.04 -26.75 -15.75
CA TYR A 47 15.34 -26.65 -17.02
C TYR A 47 13.87 -26.25 -16.83
N SER A 48 13.21 -26.86 -15.84
CA SER A 48 11.80 -26.59 -15.55
C SER A 48 11.57 -25.15 -15.08
N THR A 49 12.43 -24.63 -14.19
CA THR A 49 12.34 -23.23 -13.72
C THR A 49 12.59 -22.23 -14.83
N GLU A 50 13.58 -22.50 -15.69
CA GLU A 50 13.89 -21.63 -16.82
C GLU A 50 12.76 -21.63 -17.87
N LEU A 51 12.13 -22.78 -18.12
CA LEU A 51 10.95 -22.86 -18.98
C LEU A 51 9.80 -22.01 -18.43
N LEU A 52 9.51 -22.12 -17.12
CA LEU A 52 8.48 -21.30 -16.47
C LEU A 52 8.80 -19.80 -16.56
N ARG A 53 10.07 -19.41 -16.40
CA ARG A 53 10.50 -18.01 -16.50
C ARG A 53 10.25 -17.42 -17.89
N ARG A 54 10.42 -18.22 -18.95
CA ARG A 54 10.08 -17.82 -20.33
C ARG A 54 8.57 -17.63 -20.51
N LEU A 55 7.75 -18.50 -19.90
CA LEU A 55 6.29 -18.41 -19.96
C LEU A 55 5.73 -17.25 -19.12
N ALA A 56 6.41 -16.88 -18.04
CA ALA A 56 6.00 -15.84 -17.09
C ALA A 56 6.14 -14.40 -17.61
N HIS A 57 6.75 -14.19 -18.77
CA HIS A 57 6.76 -12.90 -19.47
C HIS A 57 5.73 -12.92 -20.62
N PRO A 58 4.41 -12.94 -20.34
CA PRO A 58 3.43 -12.76 -21.38
C PRO A 58 3.65 -11.38 -21.97
N GLN A 59 3.94 -11.32 -23.28
CA GLN A 59 3.91 -10.07 -24.03
C GLN A 59 2.48 -9.53 -23.94
N LEU A 60 2.24 -8.63 -22.99
CA LEU A 60 0.96 -7.98 -22.80
C LEU A 60 0.65 -7.20 -24.07
N SER A 61 -0.37 -7.64 -24.81
CA SER A 61 -0.78 -6.95 -26.03
C SER A 61 -1.10 -5.48 -25.71
N ALA A 62 -0.76 -4.55 -26.62
CA ALA A 62 -1.01 -3.12 -26.42
C ALA A 62 -2.50 -2.79 -26.15
N ALA A 63 -3.42 -3.69 -26.54
CA ALA A 63 -4.84 -3.57 -26.30
C ALA A 63 -5.28 -4.03 -24.88
N PHE A 64 -4.48 -4.84 -24.18
CA PHE A 64 -4.83 -5.35 -22.85
C PHE A 64 -4.98 -4.24 -21.82
N THR A 65 -4.01 -3.32 -21.77
CA THR A 65 -4.05 -2.17 -20.86
C THR A 65 -5.29 -1.33 -21.12
N LYS A 66 -5.60 -1.04 -22.39
CA LYS A 66 -6.81 -0.28 -22.76
C LYS A 66 -8.09 -1.01 -22.33
N SER A 67 -8.19 -2.30 -22.61
CA SER A 67 -9.37 -3.10 -22.23
C SER A 67 -9.58 -3.20 -20.72
N VAL A 68 -8.51 -3.24 -19.92
CA VAL A 68 -8.60 -3.24 -18.45
C VAL A 68 -9.02 -1.85 -17.94
N LEU A 69 -8.42 -0.79 -18.47
CA LEU A 69 -8.78 0.60 -18.15
C LEU A 69 -10.24 0.93 -18.47
N ASP A 70 -10.77 0.41 -19.59
CA ASP A 70 -12.17 0.61 -19.98
C ASP A 70 -13.16 -0.17 -19.07
N GLN A 71 -12.71 -1.23 -18.41
CA GLN A 71 -13.51 -2.02 -17.45
C GLN A 71 -13.45 -1.47 -16.02
N LEU A 72 -12.50 -0.57 -15.71
CA LEU A 72 -12.45 0.10 -14.42
C LEU A 72 -13.61 1.11 -14.32
N PRO A 73 -14.40 1.08 -13.23
CA PRO A 73 -15.48 2.04 -13.05
C PRO A 73 -14.91 3.46 -13.06
N ALA A 74 -15.46 4.32 -13.92
CA ALA A 74 -14.97 5.68 -14.09
C ALA A 74 -14.86 6.39 -12.73
N GLU A 75 -13.68 6.90 -12.42
CA GLU A 75 -13.42 7.68 -11.21
C GLU A 75 -14.46 8.80 -11.15
N LYS A 76 -15.34 8.77 -10.14
CA LYS A 76 -16.33 9.82 -9.89
C LYS A 76 -15.57 11.06 -9.42
N ARG A 77 -14.98 11.80 -10.36
CA ARG A 77 -14.42 13.13 -10.09
C ARG A 77 -15.58 14.01 -9.69
N HIS A 78 -15.77 14.18 -8.37
CA HIS A 78 -16.81 15.03 -7.82
C HIS A 78 -16.68 16.41 -8.45
N VAL A 79 -17.71 16.83 -9.18
CA VAL A 79 -17.76 18.12 -9.91
C VAL A 79 -17.43 19.29 -8.96
N ILE A 80 -17.75 19.11 -7.68
CA ILE A 80 -17.49 20.02 -6.56
C ILE A 80 -15.98 20.27 -6.37
N LEU A 81 -15.14 19.22 -6.44
CA LEU A 81 -13.68 19.35 -6.32
C LEU A 81 -13.09 20.15 -7.50
N ARG A 82 -13.65 19.95 -8.71
CA ARG A 82 -13.20 20.66 -9.91
C ARG A 82 -13.58 22.15 -9.90
N TRP A 83 -14.71 22.50 -9.30
CA TRP A 83 -15.13 23.90 -9.13
C TRP A 83 -14.33 24.61 -8.03
N GLY A 84 -14.05 23.93 -6.91
CA GLY A 84 -13.23 24.46 -5.82
C GLY A 84 -11.80 24.82 -6.25
N SER A 85 -11.14 23.98 -7.04
CA SER A 85 -9.82 24.30 -7.60
C SER A 85 -9.81 25.46 -8.58
N ARG A 86 -10.96 25.80 -9.19
CA ARG A 86 -11.08 26.91 -10.14
C ARG A 86 -11.25 28.26 -9.45
N HIS A 87 -11.71 28.27 -8.18
CA HIS A 87 -11.89 29.48 -7.38
C HIS A 87 -11.33 29.31 -5.95
N PRO A 88 -10.00 29.18 -5.79
CA PRO A 88 -9.35 28.89 -4.51
C PRO A 88 -9.63 29.95 -3.42
N VAL A 89 -9.89 31.20 -3.84
CA VAL A 89 -10.22 32.30 -2.93
C VAL A 89 -11.59 32.10 -2.27
N LEU A 90 -12.61 31.68 -3.03
CA LEU A 90 -13.96 31.48 -2.50
C LEU A 90 -14.01 30.30 -1.51
N THR A 91 -13.26 29.23 -1.81
CA THR A 91 -13.14 28.08 -0.89
C THR A 91 -12.43 28.45 0.41
N ALA A 92 -11.38 29.27 0.35
CA ALA A 92 -10.66 29.73 1.54
C ALA A 92 -11.53 30.65 2.41
N VAL A 93 -12.32 31.54 1.80
CA VAL A 93 -13.24 32.41 2.55
C VAL A 93 -14.32 31.59 3.25
N ALA A 94 -14.93 30.61 2.59
CA ALA A 94 -15.97 29.79 3.21
C ALA A 94 -15.43 28.99 4.41
N ILE A 95 -14.26 28.36 4.28
CA ILE A 95 -13.71 27.53 5.36
C ILE A 95 -13.24 28.35 6.57
N CYS A 96 -12.80 29.60 6.37
CA CYS A 96 -12.40 30.46 7.48
C CYS A 96 -13.56 31.25 8.06
N ALA A 97 -14.44 31.82 7.22
CA ALA A 97 -15.50 32.71 7.66
C ALA A 97 -16.65 31.97 8.35
N VAL A 98 -16.98 30.74 7.94
CA VAL A 98 -18.06 29.95 8.55
C VAL A 98 -17.77 29.60 10.01
N PRO A 99 -16.64 28.96 10.38
CA PRO A 99 -16.35 28.68 11.79
C PRO A 99 -16.14 29.96 12.59
N MET A 100 -15.51 31.00 12.03
CA MET A 100 -15.32 32.27 12.74
C MET A 100 -16.64 32.98 13.03
N SER A 101 -17.58 32.99 12.10
CA SER A 101 -18.92 33.55 12.33
C SER A 101 -19.70 32.73 13.37
N LEU A 102 -19.61 31.39 13.33
CA LEU A 102 -20.18 30.53 14.36
C LEU A 102 -19.60 30.81 15.76
N VAL A 103 -18.28 31.02 15.87
CA VAL A 103 -17.63 31.39 17.14
C VAL A 103 -18.10 32.75 17.65
N VAL A 104 -18.20 33.76 16.78
CA VAL A 104 -18.67 35.11 17.17
C VAL A 104 -20.14 35.08 17.61
N ILE A 105 -21.00 34.35 16.89
CA ILE A 105 -22.42 34.21 17.23
C ILE A 105 -22.56 33.45 18.56
N GLY A 106 -21.80 32.35 18.73
CA GLY A 106 -21.78 31.57 19.97
C GLY A 106 -21.29 32.39 21.18
N ALA A 107 -20.25 33.20 21.01
CA ALA A 107 -19.73 34.07 22.07
C ALA A 107 -20.78 35.11 22.51
N ARG A 108 -21.52 35.71 21.55
CA ARG A 108 -22.62 36.62 21.88
C ARG A 108 -23.76 35.93 22.62
N HIS A 109 -24.04 34.67 22.31
CA HIS A 109 -25.03 33.87 23.04
C HIS A 109 -24.58 33.60 24.48
N GLN A 110 -23.29 33.28 24.69
CA GLN A 110 -22.72 33.04 26.01
C GLN A 110 -22.68 34.30 26.89
N THR A 111 -22.44 35.48 26.30
CA THR A 111 -22.49 36.75 27.04
C THR A 111 -23.91 37.18 27.41
N ARG A 112 -24.94 36.78 26.65
CA ARG A 112 -26.35 37.01 27.04
C ARG A 112 -26.71 36.22 28.30
N ASP A 113 -26.36 34.94 28.33
CA ASP A 113 -26.57 34.07 29.50
C ASP A 113 -25.81 34.58 30.73
N LYS A 114 -24.58 35.08 30.53
CA LYS A 114 -23.75 35.64 31.60
C LYS A 114 -24.32 36.90 32.25
N ASN A 115 -24.87 37.80 31.44
CA ASN A 115 -25.40 39.07 31.94
C ASN A 115 -26.75 38.91 32.66
N ASP A 116 -27.53 37.88 32.30
CA ASP A 116 -28.79 37.53 32.98
C ASP A 116 -28.55 37.02 34.42
N TYR A 117 -27.54 36.17 34.66
CA TYR A 117 -27.26 35.74 36.05
C TYR A 117 -26.70 36.85 36.94
N VAL A 118 -25.97 37.84 36.39
CA VAL A 118 -25.45 38.97 37.17
C VAL A 118 -26.59 39.92 37.55
N LEU A 119 -27.54 40.17 36.64
CA LEU A 119 -28.73 40.98 36.95
C LEU A 119 -29.60 40.32 38.04
N VAL A 120 -29.71 38.99 38.03
CA VAL A 120 -30.46 38.26 39.08
C VAL A 120 -29.75 38.32 40.44
N ASN A 121 -28.41 38.24 40.49
CA ASN A 121 -27.67 38.29 41.76
C ASN A 121 -27.44 39.71 42.32
N VAL A 122 -27.45 40.76 41.50
CA VAL A 122 -27.29 42.15 41.98
C VAL A 122 -28.56 42.65 42.70
N SER A 123 -29.74 42.12 42.40
CA SER A 123 -30.96 42.42 43.17
C SER A 123 -31.10 41.63 44.48
N GLY A 124 -30.13 40.76 44.81
CA GLY A 124 -30.19 39.87 45.98
C GLY A 124 -29.39 40.31 47.22
N ASP A 125 -28.57 41.36 47.15
CA ASP A 125 -27.59 41.67 48.22
C ASP A 125 -27.59 43.12 48.71
N GLN A 126 -28.76 43.76 48.79
CA GLN A 126 -28.87 45.04 49.51
C GLN A 126 -29.97 44.97 50.56
N THR A 127 -29.67 44.23 51.64
CA THR A 127 -30.16 44.53 52.99
C THR A 127 -29.54 45.82 53.52
#